data_AF-A0A3T0GK94-F1
#
_entry.id   AF-A0A3T0GK94-F1
#
_cell.length_a   1.000
_cell.length_b   1.000
_cell.length_c   1.000
_cell.angle_alpha   90.00
_cell.angle_beta   90.00
_cell.angle_gamma   90.00
#
_symmetry.space_group_name_H-M   'P 1'
#
loop_
_entity.id
_entity.type
_entity.pdbx_description
1 polymer ?
#
loop_
_entity_poly.entity_id
_entity_poly.type
_entity_poly.pdbx_seq_one_letter_code
_entity_poly.pdbx_strand_id
1 'polypeptide(L)'
;MSQANRTTGLVDYKELETNILSSIREGRPLTERDGALTPFVKRLLEAILEGEIKNHLSAKSEENNRRNSKTLRTSIRAANTKR
;
A
#
# COMPACT_ATOMS: atom_id res chain seq x y z
N MET A 1 -17.96 31.14 -1.26
CA MET A 1 -17.68 29.74 -1.66
C MET A 1 -16.58 29.22 -0.74
N SER A 2 -16.97 28.50 0.31
CA SER A 2 -16.06 28.04 1.37
C SER A 2 -15.40 26.74 0.94
N GLN A 3 -14.07 26.73 0.81
CA GLN A 3 -13.34 25.51 0.49
C GLN A 3 -13.39 24.58 1.71
N ALA A 4 -14.11 23.46 1.56
CA ALA A 4 -14.13 22.38 2.53
C ALA A 4 -12.71 21.80 2.63
N ASN A 5 -12.06 22.00 3.77
CA ASN A 5 -10.82 21.32 4.12
C ASN A 5 -11.08 19.81 4.08
N ARG A 6 -10.68 19.17 2.98
CA ARG A 6 -10.75 17.72 2.83
C ARG A 6 -9.63 17.12 3.67
N THR A 7 -9.94 16.74 4.90
CA THR A 7 -9.15 15.86 5.76
C THR A 7 -9.18 14.43 5.18
N THR A 8 -8.72 14.26 3.94
CA THR A 8 -8.87 13.03 3.13
C THR A 8 -8.02 11.85 3.64
N GLY A 9 -7.55 11.87 4.88
CA GLY A 9 -6.69 10.83 5.43
C GLY A 9 -6.43 10.92 6.94
N LEU A 10 -6.93 11.95 7.64
CA LEU A 10 -6.76 12.08 9.08
C LEU A 10 -8.10 11.81 9.77
N VAL A 11 -8.13 10.81 10.66
CA VAL A 11 -9.31 10.51 11.46
C VAL A 11 -9.58 11.72 12.35
N ASP A 12 -10.72 12.39 12.18
CA ASP A 12 -11.18 13.35 13.17
C ASP A 12 -11.74 12.56 14.35
N TYR A 13 -10.89 12.38 15.37
CA TYR A 13 -11.26 11.69 16.61
C TYR A 13 -12.46 12.34 17.30
N LYS A 14 -12.66 13.64 17.11
CA LYS A 14 -13.77 14.38 17.71
C LYS A 14 -15.09 14.00 17.04
N GLU A 15 -15.10 13.85 15.72
CA GLU A 15 -16.27 13.38 14.99
C GLU A 15 -16.63 11.94 15.40
N LEU A 16 -15.63 11.06 15.52
CA LEU A 16 -15.82 9.69 16.00
C LEU A 16 -16.43 9.64 17.41
N GLU A 17 -15.87 10.43 18.34
CA GLU A 17 -16.38 10.53 19.71
C GLU A 17 -17.85 10.99 19.73
N THR A 18 -18.18 12.03 18.96
CA THR A 18 -19.56 12.54 18.88
C THR A 18 -20.54 11.51 18.34
N ASN A 19 -20.13 10.72 17.34
CA ASN A 19 -20.95 9.67 16.76
C ASN A 19 -21.17 8.51 17.75
N ILE A 20 -20.12 8.06 18.43
CA ILE A 20 -20.22 7.03 19.48
C ILE A 20 -21.15 7.50 20.60
N LEU A 21 -20.99 8.73 21.09
CA LEU A 21 -21.84 9.30 22.12
C LEU A 21 -23.31 9.39 21.67
N SER A 22 -23.57 9.80 20.43
CA SER A 22 -24.94 9.81 19.88
C SER A 22 -25.55 8.41 19.83
N SER A 23 -24.76 7.41 19.41
CA SER A 23 -25.22 6.04 19.31
C SER A 23 -25.49 5.39 20.67
N ILE A 24 -24.69 5.71 21.70
CA ILE A 24 -24.96 5.31 23.09
C ILE A 24 -26.28 5.92 23.58
N ARG A 25 -26.52 7.21 23.29
CA ARG A 25 -27.77 7.89 23.66
C ARG A 25 -28.99 7.32 22.97
N GLU A 26 -28.84 6.90 21.71
CA GLU A 26 -29.91 6.33 20.89
C GLU A 26 -30.10 4.82 21.12
N GLY A 27 -29.28 4.20 21.98
CA GLY A 27 -29.34 2.76 22.26
C GLY A 27 -28.92 1.89 21.07
N ARG A 28 -28.20 2.46 20.09
CA ARG A 28 -27.68 1.70 18.96
C ARG A 28 -26.52 0.80 19.43
N PRO A 29 -26.42 -0.42 18.88
CA PRO A 29 -25.29 -1.30 19.17
C PRO A 29 -23.97 -0.65 18.72
N LEU A 30 -22.88 -0.91 19.45
CA LEU A 30 -21.57 -0.30 19.14
C LEU A 30 -20.74 -1.13 18.17
N THR A 31 -20.86 -2.46 18.23
CA THR A 31 -19.96 -3.42 17.56
C THR A 31 -20.67 -4.32 16.54
N GLU A 32 -21.98 -4.22 16.41
CA GLU A 32 -22.75 -5.02 15.46
C GLU A 32 -22.56 -4.55 14.01
N ARG A 33 -23.23 -5.20 13.05
CA ARG A 33 -23.09 -4.90 11.62
C ARG A 33 -23.25 -3.42 11.27
N ASP A 34 -24.20 -2.74 11.93
CA ASP A 34 -24.46 -1.31 11.80
C ASP A 34 -24.00 -0.52 13.03
N GLY A 35 -23.02 -1.06 13.76
CA GLY A 35 -22.49 -0.46 14.96
C GLY A 35 -21.71 0.82 14.71
N ALA A 36 -21.74 1.73 15.69
CA ALA A 36 -21.03 3.01 15.61
C ALA A 36 -19.50 2.85 15.39
N LEU A 37 -18.91 1.73 15.80
CA LEU A 37 -17.49 1.44 15.65
C LEU A 37 -17.14 0.73 14.33
N THR A 38 -18.12 0.15 13.64
CA THR A 38 -17.92 -0.56 12.37
C THR A 38 -17.19 0.28 11.31
N PRO A 39 -17.56 1.55 11.05
CA PRO A 39 -16.82 2.37 10.09
C PRO A 39 -15.36 2.61 10.50
N PHE A 40 -15.06 2.67 11.80
CA PHE A 40 -13.70 2.82 12.31
C PHE A 40 -12.87 1.55 12.08
N VAL A 41 -13.42 0.39 12.43
CA VAL A 41 -12.75 -0.91 12.25
C VAL A 41 -12.47 -1.18 10.76
N LYS A 42 -13.42 -0.86 9.88
CA LYS A 42 -13.24 -0.96 8.42
C LYS A 42 -12.03 -0.14 7.95
N ARG A 43 -11.95 1.13 8.35
CA ARG A 43 -10.84 2.01 7.95
C ARG A 43 -9.50 1.56 8.50
N LEU A 44 -9.47 1.04 9.74
CA LEU A 44 -8.26 0.46 10.32
C LEU A 44 -7.76 -0.72 9.49
N LEU A 45 -8.66 -1.62 9.07
CA LEU A 45 -8.32 -2.76 8.20
C LEU A 45 -7.83 -2.30 6.82
N GLU A 46 -8.49 -1.31 6.21
CA GLU A 46 -8.06 -0.73 4.94
C GLU A 46 -6.65 -0.13 5.03
N ALA A 47 -6.34 0.59 6.11
CA ALA A 47 -5.01 1.15 6.33
C ALA A 47 -3.93 0.07 6.51
N ILE A 48 -4.25 -1.04 7.18
CA ILE A 48 -3.36 -2.19 7.31
C ILE A 48 -3.08 -2.80 5.94
N LEU A 49 -4.11 -3.04 5.13
CA LEU A 49 -3.98 -3.60 3.78
C LEU A 49 -3.19 -2.68 2.85
N GLU A 50 -3.45 -1.37 2.90
CA GLU A 50 -2.69 -0.39 2.13
C GLU A 50 -1.21 -0.36 2.54
N GLY A 51 -0.93 -0.48 3.84
CA GLY A 51 0.42 -0.64 4.38
C GLY A 51 1.11 -1.90 3.86
N GLU A 52 0.40 -3.03 3.83
CA GLU A 52 0.91 -4.30 3.29
C GLU A 52 1.26 -4.19 1.80
N ILE A 53 0.37 -3.60 1.00
CA ILE A 53 0.58 -3.36 -0.44
C ILE A 53 1.81 -2.45 -0.63
N LYS A 54 1.90 -1.36 0.11
CA LYS A 54 3.03 -0.42 0.03
C LYS A 54 4.35 -1.11 0.36
N ASN A 55 4.39 -1.92 1.40
CA ASN A 55 5.56 -2.69 1.78
C ASN A 55 5.97 -3.71 0.68
N HIS A 56 5.01 -4.45 0.13
CA HIS A 56 5.25 -5.41 -0.95
C HIS A 56 5.80 -4.74 -2.21
N LEU A 57 5.26 -3.57 -2.58
CA LEU A 57 5.73 -2.82 -3.73
C LEU A 57 7.14 -2.23 -3.51
N SER A 58 7.46 -1.77 -2.30
CA SER A 58 8.82 -1.30 -1.98
C SER A 58 9.87 -2.43 -2.00
N ALA A 59 9.48 -3.65 -1.61
CA ALA A 59 10.36 -4.81 -1.58
C ALA A 59 10.72 -5.33 -2.99
N LYS A 60 9.98 -4.94 -4.04
CA LYS A 60 10.13 -5.49 -5.41
C LYS A 60 11.14 -4.74 -6.29
N SER A 61 11.92 -3.82 -5.73
CA SER A 61 12.78 -2.91 -6.52
C SER A 61 14.17 -3.44 -6.90
N GLU A 62 14.63 -4.58 -6.35
CA GLU A 62 16.01 -5.04 -6.59
C GLU A 62 16.15 -6.29 -7.48
N GLU A 63 15.06 -6.99 -7.80
CA GLU A 63 15.14 -8.27 -8.51
C GLU A 63 14.50 -8.18 -9.90
N ASN A 64 15.04 -7.33 -10.78
CA ASN A 64 14.69 -7.40 -12.19
C ASN A 64 15.90 -7.18 -13.10
N ASN A 65 16.41 -8.30 -13.60
CA ASN A 65 17.16 -8.45 -14.85
C ASN A 65 18.54 -7.78 -14.93
N ARG A 66 19.57 -8.45 -14.39
CA ARG A 66 20.97 -8.12 -14.70
C ARG A 66 21.25 -8.45 -16.18
N ARG A 67 21.48 -7.41 -16.97
CA ARG A 67 21.96 -7.43 -18.35
C ARG A 67 22.97 -8.57 -18.56
N ASN A 68 22.63 -9.55 -19.39
CA ASN A 68 23.57 -10.60 -19.82
C ASN A 68 24.78 -9.92 -20.48
N SER A 69 25.91 -9.87 -19.79
CA SER A 69 27.13 -9.24 -20.24
C SER A 69 27.63 -9.95 -21.49
N LYS A 70 27.82 -9.19 -22.58
CA LYS A 70 28.23 -9.70 -23.88
C LYS A 70 29.47 -10.60 -23.74
N THR A 71 29.35 -11.88 -24.10
CA THR A 71 30.50 -12.77 -24.27
C THR A 71 31.23 -12.37 -25.56
N LEU A 72 32.43 -11.81 -25.43
CA LEU A 72 33.32 -11.59 -26.58
C LEU A 72 33.84 -12.95 -27.07
N ARG A 73 33.39 -13.39 -28.24
CA ARG A 73 33.97 -14.54 -28.95
C ARG A 73 35.23 -14.07 -29.69
N THR A 74 36.40 -14.34 -29.14
CA THR A 74 37.66 -14.20 -29.87
C THR A 74 37.81 -15.39 -30.80
N SER A 75 37.59 -15.20 -32.10
CA SER A 75 37.95 -16.20 -33.11
C SER A 75 39.47 -16.36 -33.12
N ILE A 76 39.97 -17.52 -32.66
CA ILE A 76 41.37 -17.89 -32.82
C ILE A 76 41.66 -17.89 -34.33
N ARG A 77 42.47 -16.93 -34.76
CA ARG A 77 42.94 -16.79 -36.14
C ARG A 77 43.83 -17.99 -36.45
N ALA A 78 43.30 -18.99 -37.16
CA ALA A 78 44.10 -20.02 -37.80
C ALA A 78 44.95 -19.36 -38.90
N ALA A 79 46.17 -18.94 -38.55
CA ALA A 79 47.19 -18.63 -39.54
C ALA A 79 47.75 -19.95 -40.05
N ASN A 80 47.23 -20.41 -41.18
CA ASN A 80 47.87 -21.45 -41.99
C ASN A 80 49.29 -21.00 -42.36
N THR A 81 50.29 -21.56 -41.70
CA THR A 81 51.67 -21.58 -42.22
C THR A 81 51.72 -22.66 -43.30
N LYS A 82 51.68 -22.24 -44.56
CA LYS A 82 51.97 -23.14 -45.70
C LYS A 82 53.42 -23.63 -45.61
N ARG A 83 53.56 -24.93 -45.86
CA ARG A 83 54.79 -25.66 -46.14
C ARG A 83 55.58 -25.02 -47.28
#